data_AF-A0A0G4LSH3-F1
#
_entry.id   AF-A0A0G4LSH3-F1
#
_cell.length_a   1.000
_cell.length_b   1.000
_cell.length_c   1.000
_cell.angle_alpha   90.00
_cell.angle_beta   90.00
_cell.angle_gamma   90.00
#
_symmetry.space_group_name_H-M   'P 1'
#
loop_
_entity.id
_entity.type
_entity.pdbx_description
1 polymer ?
#
loop_
_entity_poly.entity_id
_entity_poly.type
_entity_poly.pdbx_seq_one_letter_code
_entity_poly.pdbx_strand_id
1 'polypeptide(L)'
;MEHGLFIDITTARYNVTYGEGEGVLVGKDGHLFRDTYLLPLLETTYEGVKAEIPYKYKDFLISEYGKEFLLDKEINNHHFDDDKMEWVPTGEL
;
A
#
# COMPACT_ATOMS: atom_id res chain seq x y z
N MET A 1 -0.43 22.58 17.96
CA MET A 1 -1.28 21.39 18.08
C MET A 1 -0.80 20.42 17.03
N GLU A 2 -0.34 19.24 17.43
CA GLU A 2 -0.28 18.10 16.51
C GLU A 2 -1.66 17.43 16.55
N HIS A 3 -2.31 17.32 15.40
CA HIS A 3 -3.66 16.74 15.29
C HIS A 3 -3.65 15.20 15.27
N GLY A 4 -2.51 14.58 15.60
CA GLY A 4 -2.32 13.12 15.58
C GLY A 4 -2.20 12.51 14.18
N LEU A 5 -2.19 13.32 13.12
CA LEU A 5 -1.97 12.88 11.74
C LEU A 5 -0.47 12.65 11.48
N PHE A 6 -0.12 11.50 10.90
CA PHE A 6 1.26 11.14 10.59
C PHE A 6 1.35 10.33 9.29
N ILE A 7 2.56 10.29 8.72
CA ILE A 7 2.93 9.38 7.64
C ILE A 7 3.93 8.39 8.25
N ASP A 8 3.64 7.09 8.16
CA ASP A 8 4.62 6.07 8.51
C ASP A 8 5.49 5.74 7.30
N ILE A 9 6.80 5.62 7.52
CA ILE A 9 7.79 5.34 6.49
C ILE A 9 8.50 4.04 6.85
N THR A 10 8.22 2.99 6.09
CA THR A 10 8.93 1.72 6.20
C THR A 10 10.09 1.67 5.22
N THR A 11 11.28 1.34 5.72
CA THR A 11 12.45 1.06 4.88
C THR A 11 12.45 -0.40 4.47
N ALA A 12 12.65 -0.67 3.18
CA ALA A 12 12.91 -2.00 2.65
C ALA A 12 14.31 -2.04 2.01
N ARG A 13 15.05 -3.14 2.21
CA ARG A 13 16.40 -3.31 1.64
C ARG A 13 16.60 -4.73 1.13
N TYR A 14 17.40 -4.89 0.08
CA TYR A 14 17.84 -6.22 -0.33
C TYR A 14 18.55 -6.94 0.81
N ASN A 15 18.21 -8.22 1.01
CA ASN A 15 18.90 -9.06 1.98
C ASN A 15 19.02 -10.49 1.45
N VAL A 16 20.17 -10.79 0.85
CA VAL A 16 20.44 -12.10 0.24
C VAL A 16 20.56 -13.26 1.25
N THR A 17 20.65 -12.96 2.55
CA THR A 17 20.80 -13.96 3.61
C THR A 17 19.51 -14.22 4.40
N TYR A 18 18.40 -13.58 4.03
CA TYR A 18 17.12 -13.66 4.74
C TYR A 18 15.97 -13.90 3.76
N GLY A 19 14.99 -14.70 4.18
CA GLY A 19 13.85 -15.04 3.31
C GLY A 19 14.28 -15.83 2.08
N GLU A 20 13.78 -15.42 0.92
CA GLU A 20 14.05 -16.11 -0.36
C GLU A 20 15.34 -15.66 -1.07
N GLY A 21 16.09 -14.73 -0.47
CA GLY A 21 17.41 -14.33 -0.97
C GLY A 21 17.36 -13.29 -2.08
N GLU A 22 18.00 -13.57 -3.22
CA GLU A 22 18.17 -12.61 -4.33
C GLU A 22 16.84 -12.08 -4.88
N GLY A 23 16.80 -10.79 -5.22
CA GLY A 23 15.61 -10.12 -5.74
C GLY A 23 14.50 -9.86 -4.72
N VAL A 24 14.78 -10.08 -3.42
CA VAL A 24 13.83 -9.80 -2.33
C VAL A 24 14.36 -8.66 -1.44
N LEU A 25 13.48 -7.69 -1.21
CA LEU A 25 13.65 -6.65 -0.21
C LEU A 25 12.95 -7.08 1.09
N VAL A 26 13.55 -6.72 2.21
CA VAL A 26 13.02 -7.01 3.55
C VAL A 26 12.68 -5.69 4.24
N GLY A 27 11.42 -5.56 4.64
CA GLY A 27 10.88 -4.48 5.45
C GLY A 27 11.39 -4.51 6.89
N LYS A 28 11.20 -3.40 7.61
CA LYS A 28 11.65 -3.23 9.00
C LYS A 28 11.07 -4.28 9.96
N ASP A 29 9.87 -4.76 9.69
CA ASP A 29 9.13 -5.77 10.44
C ASP A 29 9.37 -7.21 9.93
N GLY A 30 10.22 -7.38 8.92
CA GLY A 30 10.50 -8.67 8.29
C GLY A 30 9.63 -9.02 7.09
N HIS A 31 8.71 -8.13 6.68
CA HIS A 31 7.90 -8.31 5.47
C HIS A 31 8.78 -8.46 4.23
N LEU A 32 8.44 -9.37 3.33
CA LEU A 32 9.21 -9.66 2.12
C LEU A 32 8.54 -9.07 0.88
N PHE A 33 9.29 -8.30 0.10
CA PHE A 33 8.82 -7.70 -1.16
C PHE A 33 9.72 -8.15 -2.30
N ARG A 34 9.15 -8.73 -3.36
CA ARG A 34 9.95 -9.07 -4.55
C ARG A 34 10.09 -7.84 -5.45
N ASP A 35 11.33 -7.54 -5.84
CA ASP A 35 11.66 -6.38 -6.66
C ASP A 35 10.91 -6.35 -8.00
N THR A 36 10.66 -7.49 -8.62
CA THR A 36 9.92 -7.62 -9.88
C THR A 36 8.43 -7.26 -9.79
N TYR A 37 7.89 -7.07 -8.58
CA TYR A 37 6.57 -6.50 -8.36
C TYR A 37 6.63 -5.00 -8.08
N LEU A 38 7.73 -4.54 -7.46
CA LEU A 38 7.97 -3.15 -7.08
C LEU A 38 8.47 -2.31 -8.25
N LEU A 39 9.51 -2.76 -8.95
CA LEU A 39 10.25 -2.00 -9.94
C LEU A 39 9.88 -2.39 -11.38
N PRO A 40 9.92 -1.44 -12.33
CA PRO A 40 10.14 0.00 -12.12
C PRO A 40 8.95 0.64 -11.38
N LEU A 41 9.14 1.84 -10.84
CA LEU A 41 8.03 2.60 -10.28
C LEU A 41 7.26 3.31 -11.40
N LEU A 42 5.96 3.45 -11.21
CA LEU A 42 5.06 4.21 -12.07
C LEU A 42 4.75 5.56 -11.42
N GLU A 43 4.89 6.64 -12.19
CA GLU A 43 4.43 7.96 -11.77
C GLU A 43 2.90 8.04 -11.77
N THR A 44 2.34 8.66 -10.74
CA THR A 44 0.91 8.91 -10.59
C THR A 44 0.66 10.19 -9.79
N THR A 45 -0.61 10.48 -9.52
CA THR A 45 -1.02 11.51 -8.56
C THR A 45 -1.84 10.87 -7.45
N TYR A 46 -1.57 11.24 -6.20
CA TYR A 46 -2.33 10.83 -5.02
C TYR A 46 -2.60 12.08 -4.17
N GLU A 47 -3.86 12.36 -3.84
CA GLU A 47 -4.27 13.58 -3.10
C GLU A 47 -3.74 14.88 -3.73
N GLY A 48 -3.72 14.94 -5.07
CA GLY A 48 -3.21 16.11 -5.82
C GLY A 48 -1.68 16.25 -5.85
N VAL A 49 -0.93 15.32 -5.24
CA VAL A 49 0.54 15.33 -5.18
C VAL A 49 1.11 14.25 -6.09
N LYS A 50 2.25 14.53 -6.75
CA LYS A 50 2.98 13.52 -7.52
C LYS A 50 3.44 12.39 -6.59
N ALA A 51 3.16 11.16 -6.99
CA ALA A 51 3.52 9.97 -6.26
C ALA A 51 4.11 8.91 -7.21
N GLU A 52 4.79 7.93 -6.63
CA GLU A 52 5.32 6.77 -7.34
C GLU A 52 4.73 5.51 -6.71
N ILE A 53 4.29 4.57 -7.55
CA ILE A 53 3.70 3.30 -7.11
C ILE A 53 4.39 2.10 -7.78
N PRO A 54 4.28 0.87 -7.22
CA PRO A 54 4.77 -0.34 -7.88
C PRO A 54 4.21 -0.54 -9.30
N TYR A 55 5.04 -0.97 -10.27
CA TYR A 55 4.55 -1.30 -11.62
C TYR A 55 3.46 -2.38 -11.61
N LYS A 56 3.59 -3.40 -10.77
CA LYS A 56 2.58 -4.46 -10.60
C LYS A 56 1.68 -4.22 -9.40
N TYR A 57 1.29 -2.97 -9.14
CA TYR A 57 0.48 -2.60 -7.97
C TYR A 57 -0.75 -3.49 -7.76
N LYS A 58 -1.44 -3.94 -8.83
CA LYS A 58 -2.59 -4.87 -8.69
C LYS A 58 -2.17 -6.22 -8.14
N ASP A 59 -1.16 -6.86 -8.74
CA ASP A 59 -0.70 -8.18 -8.28
C ASP A 59 -0.14 -8.09 -6.87
N PHE A 60 0.54 -6.99 -6.55
CA PHE A 60 1.06 -6.70 -5.22
C PHE A 60 -0.05 -6.53 -4.18
N LEU A 61 -1.09 -5.76 -4.47
CA LEU A 61 -2.25 -5.62 -3.58
C LEU A 61 -3.02 -6.94 -3.44
N ILE A 62 -3.15 -7.73 -4.52
CA ILE A 62 -3.80 -9.05 -4.47
C ILE A 62 -3.02 -10.02 -3.58
N SER A 63 -1.68 -10.02 -3.63
CA SER A 63 -0.88 -10.91 -2.79
C SER A 63 -0.98 -10.58 -1.31
N GLU A 64 -1.24 -9.32 -0.97
CA GLU A 64 -1.34 -8.85 0.42
C GLU A 64 -2.75 -8.98 0.99
N TYR A 65 -3.75 -8.56 0.23
CA TYR A 65 -5.11 -8.38 0.74
C TYR A 65 -6.12 -9.36 0.13
N GLY A 66 -5.84 -9.91 -1.05
CA GLY A 66 -6.82 -10.68 -1.82
C GLY A 66 -7.45 -9.88 -2.95
N LYS A 67 -8.09 -10.57 -3.89
CA LYS A 67 -8.61 -9.97 -5.14
C LYS A 67 -9.87 -9.15 -4.92
N GLU A 68 -10.70 -9.59 -3.99
CA GLU A 68 -11.94 -8.98 -3.58
C GLU A 68 -11.73 -7.57 -3.02
N PHE A 69 -10.62 -7.34 -2.31
CA PHE A 69 -10.28 -6.04 -1.72
C PHE A 69 -9.92 -4.96 -2.73
N LEU A 70 -9.69 -5.30 -4.01
CA LEU A 70 -9.46 -4.29 -5.04
C LEU A 70 -10.72 -3.48 -5.38
N LEU A 71 -11.90 -4.01 -5.06
CA LEU A 71 -13.19 -3.40 -5.39
C LEU A 71 -14.06 -3.19 -4.16
N ASP A 72 -13.64 -3.67 -3.00
CA ASP A 72 -14.40 -3.52 -1.78
C ASP A 72 -14.39 -2.05 -1.34
N LYS A 73 -15.58 -1.49 -1.22
CA LYS A 73 -15.81 -0.12 -0.78
C LYS A 73 -16.31 -0.08 0.66
N GLU A 74 -16.42 -1.22 1.34
CA GLU A 74 -16.88 -1.32 2.72
C GLU A 74 -15.77 -1.92 3.58
N ILE A 75 -15.13 -1.13 4.43
CA ILE A 75 -14.07 -1.61 5.31
C ILE A 75 -14.16 -0.96 6.68
N ASN A 76 -14.09 -1.76 7.74
CA ASN A 76 -14.02 -1.28 9.13
C ASN A 76 -15.06 -0.18 9.47
N ASN A 77 -16.33 -0.39 9.13
CA ASN A 77 -17.42 0.59 9.30
C ASN A 77 -17.23 1.91 8.52
N HIS A 78 -16.52 1.86 7.39
CA HIS A 78 -16.37 2.98 6.46
C HIS A 78 -16.76 2.55 5.05
N HIS A 79 -17.38 3.47 4.32
CA HIS A 79 -17.71 3.36 2.91
C HIS A 79 -16.82 4.29 2.10
N PHE A 80 -16.29 3.87 0.95
CA PHE A 80 -15.56 4.77 0.06
C PHE A 80 -16.51 5.55 -0.87
N ASP A 81 -16.61 6.86 -0.66
CA ASP A 81 -17.41 7.80 -1.45
C ASP A 81 -16.61 8.22 -2.71
N ASP A 82 -17.02 7.73 -3.89
CA ASP A 82 -16.31 8.01 -5.16
C ASP A 82 -16.34 9.49 -5.57
N ASP A 83 -17.39 10.24 -5.21
CA ASP A 83 -17.54 11.63 -5.60
C ASP A 83 -16.58 12.52 -4.81
N LYS A 84 -16.33 12.16 -3.54
CA LYS A 84 -15.38 12.86 -2.65
C LYS A 84 -13.97 12.30 -2.72
N MET A 85 -13.82 11.05 -3.17
CA MET A 85 -12.59 10.26 -3.07
C MET A 85 -12.14 10.06 -1.61
N GLU A 86 -13.09 9.80 -0.70
CA GLU A 86 -12.84 9.71 0.74
C GLU A 86 -13.53 8.49 1.39
N TRP A 87 -12.92 7.94 2.45
CA TRP A 87 -13.56 6.94 3.31
C TRP A 87 -14.45 7.64 4.35
N VAL A 88 -15.76 7.43 4.29
CA VAL A 88 -16.76 8.02 5.20
C VAL A 88 -17.30 6.98 6.18
N PRO A 89 -17.48 7.30 7.47
CA PRO A 89 -18.08 6.37 8.43
C PRO A 89 -19.51 5.97 8.03
N THR A 90 -19.87 4.69 8.17
CA THR A 90 -21.21 4.17 7.85
C THR A 90 -22.19 4.22 9.03
N GLY A 91 -21.75 4.70 10.19
CA GLY A 91 -22.56 4.88 11.40
C GLY A 91 -21.93 5.88 12.38
N GLU A 92 -22.60 6.13 13.52
CA GLU A 92 -22.03 6.92 14.62
C GLU A 92 -20.96 6.10 15.37
N LEU A 93 -19.80 6.73 15.59
CA LEU A 93 -18.65 6.17 16.33
C LEU A 93 -18.96 5.97 17.82
#